data_AF-A0A929U264-F1
#
_entry.id   AF-A0A929U264-F1
#
_cell.length_a   1.000
_cell.length_b   1.000
_cell.length_c   1.000
_cell.angle_alpha   90.00
_cell.angle_beta   90.00
_cell.angle_gamma   90.00
#
_symmetry.space_group_name_H-M   'P 1'
#
loop_
_entity.id
_entity.type
_entity.pdbx_description
1 polymer ?
#
loop_
_entity_poly.entity_id
_entity_poly.type
_entity_poly.pdbx_seq_one_letter_code
_entity_poly.pdbx_strand_id
1 'polypeptide(L)'
;MNQKIKRILRNTYTSLGISALLFCLMGVAFDFVYKGSFHLENYRFSRFVLCSLVIGLGFGLPALIYDNDRLPLVMRSLIHMGTGCTVMLLASMIAGWLPVTLGTGVVISMVAEELAIALIIWSCFYLYHKRLVRRMNEKLSKRNS
;
A
#
# COMPACT_ATOMS: atom_id res chain seq x y z
N MET A 1 -16.86 -17.15 -15.60
CA MET A 1 -15.52 -16.72 -15.16
C MET A 1 -15.15 -17.44 -13.87
N ASN A 2 -13.94 -17.99 -13.75
CA ASN A 2 -13.44 -18.71 -12.57
C ASN A 2 -13.45 -17.79 -11.31
N GLN A 3 -13.92 -18.30 -10.16
CA GLN A 3 -13.98 -17.55 -8.90
C GLN A 3 -12.61 -17.00 -8.47
N LYS A 4 -11.53 -17.74 -8.73
CA LYS A 4 -10.16 -17.29 -8.46
C LYS A 4 -9.80 -16.06 -9.29
N ILE A 5 -10.09 -16.10 -10.59
CA ILE A 5 -9.83 -14.98 -11.53
C ILE A 5 -10.64 -13.74 -11.11
N LYS A 6 -11.92 -13.92 -10.76
CA LYS A 6 -12.76 -12.83 -10.27
C LYS A 6 -12.18 -12.15 -9.04
N ARG A 7 -11.61 -12.93 -8.10
CA ARG A 7 -10.99 -12.41 -6.88
C ARG A 7 -9.70 -11.65 -7.17
N ILE A 8 -8.83 -12.20 -8.02
CA ILE A 8 -7.60 -11.53 -8.44
C ILE A 8 -7.93 -10.18 -9.07
N LEU A 9 -8.84 -10.16 -10.05
CA LEU A 9 -9.26 -8.93 -10.73
C LEU A 9 -9.81 -7.89 -9.75
N ARG A 10 -10.65 -8.31 -8.80
CA ARG A 10 -11.20 -7.41 -7.79
C ARG A 10 -10.10 -6.83 -6.89
N ASN A 11 -9.20 -7.66 -6.37
CA ASN A 11 -8.12 -7.20 -5.50
C ASN A 11 -7.18 -6.24 -6.23
N THR A 12 -6.83 -6.55 -7.47
CA THR A 12 -6.04 -5.67 -8.33
C THR A 12 -6.74 -4.33 -8.56
N TYR A 13 -8.03 -4.35 -8.90
CA TYR A 13 -8.79 -3.12 -9.12
C TYR A 13 -8.84 -2.26 -7.84
N THR A 14 -9.13 -2.88 -6.69
CA THR A 14 -9.17 -2.18 -5.40
C THR A 14 -7.79 -1.61 -5.03
N SER A 15 -6.71 -2.35 -5.24
CA SER A 15 -5.38 -1.88 -4.87
C SER A 15 -4.86 -0.78 -5.78
N LEU A 16 -5.13 -0.84 -7.09
CA LEU A 16 -4.85 0.24 -8.02
C LEU A 16 -5.66 1.50 -7.67
N GLY A 17 -6.94 1.34 -7.29
CA GLY A 17 -7.79 2.45 -6.85
C GLY A 17 -7.25 3.13 -5.59
N ILE A 18 -6.86 2.36 -4.58
CA ILE A 18 -6.23 2.90 -3.35
C ILE A 18 -4.93 3.60 -3.69
N SER A 19 -4.10 3.01 -4.54
CA SER A 19 -2.83 3.60 -4.94
C SER A 19 -3.01 4.92 -5.69
N ALA A 20 -3.94 4.98 -6.65
CA ALA A 20 -4.24 6.21 -7.37
C ALA A 20 -4.77 7.30 -6.43
N LEU A 21 -5.63 6.93 -5.47
CA LEU A 21 -6.13 7.86 -4.46
C LEU A 21 -4.98 8.41 -3.61
N LEU A 22 -4.08 7.55 -3.10
CA LEU A 22 -2.92 7.98 -2.31
C LEU A 22 -1.98 8.88 -3.13
N PHE A 23 -1.75 8.55 -4.40
CA PHE A 23 -0.97 9.39 -5.30
C PHE A 23 -1.59 10.78 -5.46
N CYS A 24 -2.91 10.87 -5.66
CA CYS A 24 -3.61 12.14 -5.74
C CYS A 24 -3.53 12.94 -4.42
N LEU A 25 -3.72 12.29 -3.27
CA LEU A 25 -3.62 12.94 -1.96
C LEU A 25 -2.21 13.48 -1.70
N MET A 26 -1.17 12.72 -2.04
CA MET A 26 0.22 13.16 -1.95
C MET A 26 0.50 14.29 -2.94
N GLY A 27 -0.05 14.22 -4.15
CA GLY A 27 0.03 15.29 -5.15
C GLY A 27 -0.55 16.60 -4.61
N VAL A 28 -1.75 16.56 -4.02
CA VAL A 28 -2.38 17.72 -3.39
C VAL A 28 -1.53 18.23 -2.21
N ALA A 29 -1.00 17.35 -1.37
CA ALA A 29 -0.12 17.77 -0.27
C ALA A 29 1.13 18.50 -0.77
N PHE A 30 1.78 17.97 -1.80
CA PHE A 30 2.93 18.63 -2.44
C PHE A 30 2.55 19.93 -3.13
N ASP A 31 1.36 20.04 -3.72
CA ASP A 31 0.87 21.29 -4.31
C ASP A 31 0.84 22.41 -3.27
N PHE A 32 0.32 22.11 -2.07
CA PHE A 32 0.32 23.06 -0.95
C PHE A 32 1.74 23.39 -0.46
N VAL A 33 2.60 22.39 -0.27
CA VAL A 33 3.97 22.57 0.23
C VAL A 33 4.82 23.42 -0.73
N TYR A 34 4.70 23.17 -2.03
CA TYR A 34 5.45 23.86 -3.08
C TYR A 34 4.69 25.04 -3.69
N LYS A 35 3.58 25.49 -3.06
CA LYS A 35 2.80 26.68 -3.45
C LYS A 35 2.37 26.66 -4.93
N GLY A 36 1.92 25.52 -5.43
CA GLY A 36 1.49 25.34 -6.82
C GLY A 36 2.61 25.13 -7.83
N SER A 37 3.87 25.03 -7.40
CA SER A 37 5.01 24.85 -8.31
C SER A 37 5.43 23.37 -8.43
N PHE A 38 5.27 22.81 -9.63
CA PHE A 38 5.72 21.46 -9.97
C PHE A 38 6.64 21.48 -11.20
N HIS A 39 7.90 21.11 -11.01
CA HIS A 39 8.80 20.83 -12.13
C HIS A 39 8.60 19.37 -12.57
N LEU A 40 7.87 19.12 -13.67
CA LEU A 40 7.53 17.77 -14.17
C LEU A 40 8.15 17.47 -15.53
N GLU A 41 9.42 17.76 -15.68
CA GLU A 41 10.18 17.51 -16.92
C GLU A 41 10.52 16.03 -17.10
N ASN A 42 10.96 15.64 -18.30
CA ASN A 42 11.51 14.30 -18.59
C ASN A 42 10.56 13.15 -18.19
N TYR A 43 9.27 13.27 -18.49
CA TYR A 43 8.24 12.28 -18.18
C TYR A 43 8.11 11.94 -16.68
N ARG A 44 8.56 12.84 -15.78
CA ARG A 44 8.58 12.59 -14.33
C ARG A 44 7.19 12.32 -13.77
N PHE A 45 6.16 13.00 -14.28
CA PHE A 45 4.77 12.72 -13.90
C PHE A 45 4.36 11.29 -14.26
N SER A 46 4.55 10.89 -15.52
CA SER A 46 4.23 9.53 -15.97
C SER A 46 4.98 8.47 -15.17
N ARG A 47 6.26 8.72 -14.86
CA ARG A 47 7.06 7.84 -14.01
C ARG A 47 6.47 7.70 -12.61
N PHE A 48 6.04 8.80 -11.98
CA PHE A 48 5.43 8.76 -10.65
C PHE A 48 4.10 8.00 -10.65
N VAL A 49 3.25 8.23 -11.65
CA VAL A 49 1.98 7.51 -11.81
C VAL A 49 2.26 6.01 -11.95
N LEU A 50 3.14 5.61 -12.87
CA LEU A 50 3.46 4.19 -13.09
C LEU A 50 4.07 3.54 -11.84
N CYS A 51 4.99 4.22 -11.17
CA CYS A 51 5.58 3.73 -9.92
C CYS A 51 4.51 3.55 -8.84
N SER A 52 3.59 4.49 -8.66
CA SER A 52 2.50 4.34 -7.70
C SER A 52 1.63 3.12 -8.03
N LEU A 53 1.19 2.94 -9.29
CA LEU A 53 0.41 1.77 -9.68
C LEU A 53 1.15 0.44 -9.43
N VAL A 54 2.46 0.39 -9.69
CA VAL A 54 3.32 -0.77 -9.37
C VAL A 54 3.34 -1.04 -7.86
N ILE A 55 3.42 -0.01 -7.02
CA ILE A 55 3.30 -0.15 -5.56
C ILE A 55 1.92 -0.72 -5.18
N GLY A 56 0.86 -0.18 -5.78
CA GLY A 56 -0.50 -0.70 -5.61
C GLY A 56 -0.61 -2.20 -5.95
N LEU A 57 0.07 -2.67 -6.99
CA LEU A 57 0.14 -4.10 -7.32
C LEU A 57 1.00 -4.88 -6.32
N GLY A 58 2.12 -4.31 -5.89
CA GLY A 58 3.06 -4.89 -4.93
C GLY A 58 2.43 -5.18 -3.57
N PHE A 59 1.48 -4.36 -3.12
CA PHE A 59 0.66 -4.67 -1.94
C PHE A 59 -0.60 -5.47 -2.29
N GLY A 60 -1.25 -5.17 -3.42
CA GLY A 60 -2.54 -5.75 -3.80
C GLY A 60 -2.54 -7.25 -4.09
N LEU A 61 -1.56 -7.73 -4.87
CA LEU A 61 -1.49 -9.14 -5.26
C LEU A 61 -1.10 -10.04 -4.07
N PRO A 62 -0.07 -9.72 -3.27
CA PRO A 62 0.31 -10.55 -2.13
C PRO A 62 -0.76 -10.62 -1.04
N ALA A 63 -1.73 -9.69 -1.01
CA ALA A 63 -2.89 -9.77 -0.10
C ALA A 63 -3.70 -11.08 -0.25
N LEU A 64 -3.60 -11.77 -1.38
CA LEU A 64 -4.22 -13.08 -1.57
C LEU A 64 -3.69 -14.15 -0.59
N ILE A 65 -2.52 -13.93 0.03
CA ILE A 65 -1.98 -14.84 1.04
C ILE A 65 -2.86 -14.91 2.29
N TYR A 66 -3.68 -13.89 2.56
CA TYR A 66 -4.60 -13.88 3.71
C TYR A 66 -5.69 -14.95 3.59
N ASP A 67 -5.96 -15.48 2.39
CA ASP A 67 -6.90 -16.58 2.17
C ASP A 67 -6.31 -17.96 2.49
N ASN A 68 -5.01 -18.04 2.80
CA ASN A 68 -4.36 -19.31 3.11
C ASN A 68 -4.46 -19.64 4.61
N ASP A 69 -5.48 -20.41 4.98
CA ASP A 69 -5.74 -20.75 6.38
C ASP A 69 -4.68 -21.62 7.08
N ARG A 70 -3.73 -22.17 6.31
CA ARG A 70 -2.62 -22.98 6.85
C ARG A 70 -1.51 -22.16 7.49
N LEU A 71 -1.39 -20.88 7.14
CA LEU A 71 -0.34 -20.01 7.65
C LEU A 71 -0.83 -19.21 8.86
N PRO A 72 -0.02 -19.00 9.91
CA PRO A 72 -0.39 -18.07 10.98
C PRO A 72 -0.46 -16.65 10.43
N LEU A 73 -1.28 -15.80 11.07
CA LEU A 73 -1.51 -14.42 10.64
C LEU A 73 -0.19 -13.64 10.48
N VAL A 74 0.75 -13.82 11.40
CA VAL A 74 2.06 -13.15 11.37
C VAL A 74 2.81 -13.47 10.08
N MET A 75 2.84 -14.74 9.65
CA MET A 75 3.50 -15.13 8.39
C MET A 75 2.79 -14.54 7.17
N ARG A 76 1.45 -14.55 7.16
CA ARG A 76 0.66 -13.92 6.08
C ARG A 76 1.01 -12.43 5.97
N SER A 77 1.09 -11.75 7.11
CA SER A 77 1.45 -10.33 7.18
C SER A 77 2.90 -10.06 6.78
N LEU A 78 3.85 -10.89 7.19
CA LEU A 78 5.25 -10.76 6.78
C LEU A 78 5.42 -10.93 5.27
N ILE A 79 4.73 -11.91 4.67
CA ILE A 79 4.77 -12.10 3.21
C ILE A 79 4.19 -10.87 2.52
N HIS A 80 2.97 -10.45 2.88
CA HIS A 80 2.31 -9.30 2.26
C HIS A 80 3.10 -7.99 2.40
N MET A 81 3.51 -7.67 3.64
CA MET A 81 4.25 -6.45 3.94
C MET A 81 5.65 -6.50 3.35
N GLY A 82 6.34 -7.63 3.44
CA GLY A 82 7.68 -7.80 2.87
C GLY A 82 7.70 -7.59 1.37
N THR A 83 6.76 -8.20 0.63
CA THR A 83 6.65 -8.00 -0.82
C THR A 83 6.26 -6.57 -1.17
N GLY A 84 5.27 -5.99 -0.49
CA GLY A 84 4.79 -4.64 -0.77
C GLY A 84 5.86 -3.58 -0.50
N CYS A 85 6.52 -3.65 0.66
CA CYS A 85 7.60 -2.74 1.01
C CYS A 85 8.81 -2.89 0.09
N THR A 86 9.15 -4.11 -0.34
CA THR A 86 10.25 -4.30 -1.30
C THR A 86 9.94 -3.62 -2.63
N VAL A 87 8.73 -3.83 -3.17
CA VAL A 87 8.29 -3.18 -4.41
C VAL A 87 8.26 -1.65 -4.25
N MET A 88 7.80 -1.17 -3.09
CA MET A 88 7.79 0.26 -2.76
C MET A 88 9.18 0.87 -2.80
N LEU A 89 10.16 0.29 -2.11
CA LEU A 89 11.52 0.81 -2.09
C LEU A 89 12.15 0.82 -3.50
N LEU A 90 11.94 -0.24 -4.29
CA LEU A 90 12.40 -0.29 -5.67
C LEU A 90 11.75 0.80 -6.54
N ALA A 91 10.44 0.99 -6.40
CA ALA A 91 9.69 2.02 -7.11
C ALA A 91 10.15 3.43 -6.69
N SER A 92 10.41 3.68 -5.40
CA SER A 92 10.94 4.95 -4.89
C SER A 92 12.31 5.30 -5.47
N MET A 93 13.18 4.29 -5.62
CA MET A 93 14.47 4.46 -6.29
C MET A 93 14.31 4.79 -7.77
N ILE A 94 13.47 4.05 -8.50
CA ILE A 94 13.22 4.28 -9.94
C ILE A 94 12.55 5.65 -10.17
N ALA A 95 11.61 6.03 -9.29
CA ALA A 95 10.95 7.31 -9.36
C ALA A 95 11.91 8.48 -9.06
N GLY A 96 13.01 8.22 -8.33
CA GLY A 96 13.94 9.23 -7.88
C GLY A 96 13.41 10.03 -6.69
N TRP A 97 12.61 9.40 -5.83
CA TRP A 97 12.09 10.02 -4.60
C TRP A 97 13.16 10.06 -3.50
N LEU A 98 14.12 9.14 -3.52
CA LEU A 98 15.21 9.10 -2.55
C LEU A 98 16.34 10.06 -2.96
N PRO A 99 16.64 11.09 -2.13
CA PRO A 99 17.66 12.08 -2.45
C PRO A 99 19.05 11.56 -2.06
N VAL A 100 19.57 10.61 -2.84
CA VAL A 100 20.85 9.93 -2.57
C VAL A 100 22.06 10.87 -2.47
N THR A 101 21.94 12.08 -3.01
CA THR A 101 22.96 13.14 -2.95
C THR A 101 22.96 13.93 -1.65
N LEU A 102 21.91 13.85 -0.83
CA LEU A 102 21.78 14.59 0.44
C LEU A 102 22.38 13.85 1.65
N GLY A 103 23.04 12.71 1.42
CA GLY A 103 23.71 11.92 2.45
C GLY A 103 22.91 10.74 2.95
N THR A 104 23.62 9.75 3.51
CA THR A 104 23.06 8.45 3.90
C THR A 104 22.00 8.56 5.01
N GLY A 105 22.17 9.49 5.95
CA GLY A 105 21.21 9.73 7.03
C GLY A 105 19.82 10.14 6.52
N VAL A 106 19.77 11.03 5.52
CA VAL A 106 18.50 11.49 4.91
C VAL A 106 17.81 10.35 4.16
N VAL A 107 18.59 9.54 3.43
CA VAL A 107 18.04 8.37 2.73
C VAL A 107 17.44 7.37 3.72
N ILE A 108 18.13 7.07 4.82
CA ILE A 108 17.64 6.17 5.87
C ILE A 108 16.35 6.71 6.49
N SER A 109 16.27 8.02 6.78
CA SER A 109 15.06 8.61 7.36
C SER A 109 13.86 8.54 6.42
N MET A 110 14.06 8.78 5.11
CA MET A 110 12.95 8.68 4.13
C MET A 110 12.49 7.24 3.94
N VAL A 111 13.41 6.29 3.89
CA VAL A 111 13.08 4.86 3.88
C VAL A 111 12.29 4.47 5.13
N ALA A 112 12.71 4.95 6.31
CA ALA A 112 11.99 4.69 7.56
C ALA A 112 10.58 5.30 7.55
N GLU A 113 10.40 6.50 6.98
CA GLU A 113 9.11 7.15 6.81
C GLU A 113 8.17 6.34 5.90
N GLU A 114 8.65 5.88 4.74
CA GLU A 114 7.86 5.04 3.82
C GLU A 114 7.38 3.75 4.52
N LEU A 115 8.29 3.07 5.24
CA LEU A 115 7.96 1.86 6.00
C LEU A 115 6.97 2.15 7.13
N ALA A 116 7.11 3.28 7.82
CA ALA A 116 6.19 3.71 8.87
C ALA A 116 4.78 3.96 8.31
N ILE A 117 4.66 4.67 7.18
CA ILE A 117 3.37 4.91 6.51
C ILE A 117 2.73 3.59 6.10
N ALA A 118 3.48 2.67 5.50
CA ALA A 118 2.98 1.35 5.13
C ALA A 118 2.46 0.57 6.35
N LEU A 119 3.19 0.58 7.46
CA LEU A 119 2.78 -0.05 8.71
C LEU A 119 1.53 0.60 9.32
N ILE A 120 1.40 1.92 9.25
CA ILE A 120 0.22 2.65 9.73
C ILE A 120 -1.00 2.26 8.91
N ILE A 121 -0.92 2.31 7.58
CA ILE A 121 -2.01 1.94 6.68
C ILE A 121 -2.43 0.49 6.96
N TRP A 122 -1.48 -0.44 7.01
CA TRP A 122 -1.76 -1.84 7.31
C TRP A 122 -2.42 -2.00 8.69
N SER A 123 -1.93 -1.32 9.71
CA SER A 123 -2.49 -1.38 11.07
C SER A 123 -3.92 -0.86 11.12
N CYS A 124 -4.24 0.22 10.40
CA CYS A 124 -5.60 0.74 10.27
C CYS A 124 -6.54 -0.31 9.66
N PHE A 125 -6.14 -0.95 8.55
CA PHE A 125 -6.93 -2.03 7.93
C PHE A 125 -7.07 -3.24 8.86
N TYR A 126 -5.98 -3.66 9.52
CA TYR A 126 -6.00 -4.77 10.45
C TYR A 126 -6.99 -4.52 11.60
N LEU A 127 -6.92 -3.35 12.25
CA LEU A 127 -7.80 -3.00 13.34
C LEU A 127 -9.26 -2.88 12.88
N TYR A 128 -9.51 -2.31 11.70
CA TYR A 128 -10.84 -2.23 11.11
C TYR A 128 -11.44 -3.64 10.91
N HIS A 129 -10.71 -4.54 10.26
CA HIS A 129 -11.18 -5.90 10.02
C HIS A 129 -11.33 -6.72 11.30
N LYS A 130 -10.42 -6.57 12.26
CA LYS A 130 -10.53 -7.19 13.59
C LYS A 130 -11.82 -6.77 14.31
N ARG A 131 -12.14 -5.47 14.28
CA ARG A 131 -13.38 -4.94 14.86
C ARG A 131 -14.63 -5.42 14.09
N LEU A 132 -14.54 -5.54 12.77
CA LEU A 132 -15.64 -6.04 11.95
C LEU A 132 -15.98 -7.49 12.27
N VAL A 133 -14.99 -8.37 12.32
CA VAL A 133 -15.17 -9.80 12.67
C VAL A 133 -15.76 -9.94 14.08
N ARG A 134 -15.25 -9.17 15.06
CA ARG A 134 -15.81 -9.18 16.42
C ARG A 134 -17.29 -8.82 16.44
N ARG A 135 -17.68 -7.74 15.75
CA ARG A 135 -19.10 -7.33 15.63
C ARG A 135 -19.98 -8.36 14.94
N MET A 136 -19.44 -9.08 13.95
CA MET A 136 -20.17 -10.17 13.28
C MET A 136 -20.41 -11.34 14.24
N ASN A 137 -19.40 -11.73 15.00
CA ASN A 137 -19.50 -12.82 15.98
C ASN A 137 -20.49 -12.49 17.10
N GLU A 138 -20.47 -11.26 17.62
CA GLU A 138 -21.43 -10.79 18.63
C GLU A 138 -22.88 -10.87 18.12
N LYS A 139 -23.14 -10.46 16.86
CA LYS A 139 -24.48 -10.54 16.26
C LYS A 139 -24.95 -11.97 16.04
N LEU A 140 -24.05 -12.87 15.65
CA LEU A 140 -24.38 -14.29 15.48
C LEU A 140 -24.67 -14.96 16.83
N SER A 141 -23.89 -14.65 17.86
CA SER A 141 -24.14 -15.17 19.22
C SER A 141 -25.51 -14.74 19.75
N LYS A 142 -25.91 -13.48 19.56
CA LYS A 142 -27.23 -12.97 20.00
C LYS A 142 -28.42 -13.53 19.21
N ARG A 143 -28.20 -14.05 18.01
CA ARG A 143 -29.25 -14.66 17.17
C ARG A 143 -29.45 -16.14 17.50
N ASN A 144 -28.40 -16.80 17.99
CA ASN A 144 -28.41 -18.22 18.34
C ASN A 144 -28.70 -18.47 19.84
N SER A 145 -28.86 -17.40 20.62
CA SER A 145 -29.33 -17.38 22.02
C SER A 145 -30.81 -17.03 22.09
#